data_AF-A0A4Q7M866-F1
#
_entry.id   AF-A0A4Q7M866-F1
#
_cell.length_a   1.000
_cell.length_b   1.000
_cell.length_c   1.000
_cell.angle_alpha   90.00
_cell.angle_beta   90.00
_cell.angle_gamma   90.00
#
_symmetry.space_group_name_H-M   'P 1'
#
loop_
_entity.id
_entity.type
_entity.pdbx_description
1 polymer ?
#
loop_
_entity_poly.entity_id
_entity_poly.type
_entity_poly.pdbx_seq_one_letter_code
_entity_poly.pdbx_strand_id
1 'polypeptide(L)'
;MPLGPVSAGWLAKVGVHRVADVKARDAVRLYLDVRAIWPAASLNLLWALVALQDGCHWREVAVERRTELLMRLDDLGAAPRRAPSRRPD
;
A
#
# COMPACT_ATOMS: atom_id res chain seq x y z
N MET A 1 -15.77 4.05 2.99
CA MET A 1 -14.40 3.51 3.16
C MET A 1 -13.62 4.53 3.98
N PRO A 2 -12.94 4.16 5.08
CA PRO A 2 -12.30 5.12 5.98
C PRO A 2 -10.91 5.56 5.44
N LEU A 3 -10.85 5.89 4.15
CA LEU A 3 -9.67 6.42 3.48
C LEU A 3 -10.01 7.80 2.91
N GLY A 4 -8.99 8.62 2.66
CA GLY A 4 -9.16 9.90 1.97
C GLY A 4 -9.73 9.73 0.56
N PRO A 5 -10.38 10.77 0.00
CA PRO A 5 -11.12 10.70 -1.27
C PRO A 5 -10.25 10.31 -2.47
N VAL A 6 -8.97 10.69 -2.47
CA VAL A 6 -8.00 10.32 -3.51
C VAL A 6 -7.75 8.81 -3.52
N SER A 7 -7.38 8.24 -2.39
CA SER A 7 -7.12 6.79 -2.26
C SER A 7 -8.36 5.96 -2.55
N ALA A 8 -9.53 6.41 -2.10
CA ALA A 8 -10.81 5.77 -2.42
C ALA A 8 -11.09 5.79 -3.94
N GLY A 9 -10.77 6.91 -4.61
CA GLY A 9 -10.87 7.02 -6.07
C GLY A 9 -9.96 6.05 -6.81
N TRP A 10 -8.71 5.88 -6.37
CA TRP A 10 -7.79 4.90 -6.94
C TRP A 10 -8.29 3.47 -6.75
N LEU A 11 -8.80 3.14 -5.57
CA LEU A 11 -9.33 1.81 -5.26
C LEU A 11 -10.57 1.48 -6.11
N ALA A 12 -11.47 2.45 -6.31
CA ALA A 12 -12.62 2.26 -7.18
C ALA A 12 -12.22 1.91 -8.61
N LYS A 13 -11.07 2.38 -9.09
CA LYS A 13 -10.58 2.12 -10.46
C LYS A 13 -9.96 0.73 -10.62
N VAL A 14 -9.58 0.08 -9.53
CA VAL A 14 -9.17 -1.35 -9.50
C VAL A 14 -10.30 -2.27 -9.02
N GLY A 15 -11.54 -1.77 -9.02
CA GLY A 15 -12.75 -2.53 -8.68
C GLY A 15 -12.94 -2.78 -7.18
N VAL A 16 -12.41 -1.90 -6.32
CA VAL A 16 -12.56 -1.96 -4.86
C VAL A 16 -13.42 -0.78 -4.41
N HIS A 17 -14.62 -1.06 -3.92
CA HIS A 17 -15.59 -0.04 -3.52
C HIS A 17 -15.88 -0.06 -2.01
N ARG A 18 -15.56 -1.16 -1.34
CA ARG A 18 -15.93 -1.44 0.06
C ARG A 18 -14.73 -1.99 0.83
N VAL A 19 -14.78 -1.88 2.15
CA VAL A 19 -13.77 -2.49 3.04
C VAL A 19 -13.77 -4.02 2.89
N ALA A 20 -14.94 -4.62 2.65
CA ALA A 20 -15.06 -6.05 2.37
C ALA A 20 -14.26 -6.48 1.12
N ASP A 21 -14.22 -5.64 0.09
CA ASP A 21 -13.46 -5.93 -1.14
C ASP A 21 -11.95 -5.89 -0.87
N VAL A 22 -11.50 -5.02 0.04
CA VAL A 22 -10.10 -4.99 0.50
C VAL A 22 -9.78 -6.24 1.32
N LYS A 23 -10.68 -6.68 2.20
CA LYS A 23 -10.54 -7.90 3.01
C LYS A 23 -10.50 -9.18 2.18
N ALA A 24 -11.13 -9.17 1.00
CA ALA A 24 -11.17 -10.32 0.09
C ALA A 24 -9.92 -10.45 -0.81
N ARG A 25 -8.96 -9.52 -0.74
CA ARG A 25 -7.76 -9.50 -1.60
C ARG A 25 -6.49 -9.43 -0.76
N ASP A 26 -5.34 -9.79 -1.33
CA ASP A 26 -4.05 -9.51 -0.69
C ASP A 26 -3.73 -8.00 -0.79
N ALA A 27 -3.42 -7.36 0.34
CA ALA A 27 -3.17 -5.92 0.41
C ALA A 27 -1.94 -5.49 -0.39
N VAL A 28 -0.89 -6.31 -0.41
CA VAL A 28 0.34 -6.03 -1.16
C VAL A 28 0.04 -6.06 -2.65
N ARG A 29 -0.70 -7.07 -3.12
CA ARG A 29 -1.09 -7.15 -4.53
C ARG A 29 -2.01 -6.02 -4.95
N LEU A 30 -3.00 -5.69 -4.12
CA LEU A 30 -3.91 -4.57 -4.37
C LEU A 30 -3.16 -3.23 -4.45
N TYR A 31 -2.17 -3.03 -3.57
CA TYR A 31 -1.27 -1.87 -3.66
C TYR A 31 -0.52 -1.83 -5.00
N LEU A 32 0.01 -2.96 -5.47
CA LEU A 32 0.70 -3.06 -6.76
C LEU A 32 -0.23 -2.77 -7.95
N ASP A 33 -1.46 -3.26 -7.92
CA ASP A 33 -2.46 -2.97 -8.96
C ASP A 33 -2.77 -1.48 -9.03
N VAL A 34 -2.90 -0.81 -7.86
CA VAL A 34 -3.07 0.65 -7.81
C VAL A 34 -1.82 1.36 -8.32
N ARG A 35 -0.63 0.91 -7.91
CA ARG A 35 0.68 1.45 -8.33
C ARG A 35 0.93 1.33 -9.83
N ALA A 36 0.37 0.32 -10.49
CA ALA A 36 0.48 0.13 -11.92
C ALA A 36 -0.26 1.22 -12.71
N ILE A 37 -1.36 1.75 -12.15
CA ILE A 37 -2.15 2.83 -12.75
C ILE A 37 -1.66 4.21 -12.24
N TRP A 38 -1.31 4.30 -10.96
CA TRP A 38 -0.80 5.50 -10.30
C TRP A 38 0.56 5.23 -9.63
N PRO A 39 1.68 5.43 -10.35
CA PRO A 39 3.03 5.26 -9.81
C PRO A 39 3.33 6.12 -8.58
N ALA A 40 2.60 7.23 -8.39
CA ALA A 40 2.69 8.13 -7.25
C ALA A 40 2.07 7.57 -5.95
N ALA A 41 1.38 6.42 -5.99
CA ALA A 41 0.82 5.79 -4.80
C ALA A 41 1.93 5.40 -3.81
N SER A 42 1.94 6.06 -2.65
CA SER A 42 2.97 5.89 -1.63
C SER A 42 2.73 4.67 -0.75
N LEU A 43 3.74 4.29 0.05
CA LEU A 43 3.62 3.21 1.04
C LEU A 43 2.51 3.45 2.07
N ASN A 44 2.07 4.70 2.28
CA ASN A 44 0.94 4.99 3.16
C ASN A 44 -0.35 4.33 2.66
N LEU A 45 -0.52 4.16 1.35
CA LEU A 45 -1.64 3.38 0.82
C LEU A 45 -1.54 1.92 1.24
N LEU A 46 -0.35 1.31 1.15
CA LEU A 46 -0.13 -0.06 1.58
C LEU A 46 -0.46 -0.25 3.07
N TRP A 47 0.03 0.65 3.94
CA TRP A 47 -0.29 0.61 5.37
C TRP A 47 -1.78 0.70 5.63
N ALA A 48 -2.47 1.58 4.91
CA ALA A 48 -3.90 1.76 5.05
C ALA A 48 -4.69 0.53 4.57
N LEU A 49 -4.26 -0.15 3.51
CA LEU A 49 -4.91 -1.37 3.02
C LEU A 49 -4.79 -2.52 4.02
N VAL A 50 -3.61 -2.74 4.58
CA VAL A 50 -3.40 -3.76 5.62
C VAL A 50 -4.20 -3.43 6.88
N ALA A 51 -4.20 -2.18 7.32
CA ALA A 51 -4.98 -1.74 8.46
C ALA A 51 -6.49 -1.94 8.28
N LEU A 52 -7.00 -1.77 7.06
CA LEU A 52 -8.40 -2.10 6.73
C LEU A 52 -8.70 -3.60 6.82
N GLN A 53 -7.72 -4.45 6.56
CA GLN A 53 -7.86 -5.91 6.68
C GLN A 53 -7.89 -6.32 8.16
N ASP A 54 -6.90 -5.85 8.91
CA ASP A 54 -6.70 -6.18 10.32
C ASP A 54 -7.70 -5.46 11.24
N GLY A 55 -8.32 -4.38 10.77
CA GLY A 55 -9.23 -3.55 11.57
C GLY A 55 -8.49 -2.68 12.60
N CYS A 56 -7.22 -2.35 12.36
CA CYS A 56 -6.37 -1.53 13.23
C CYS A 56 -6.07 -0.15 12.63
N HIS A 57 -5.29 0.68 13.32
CA HIS A 57 -4.85 1.97 12.79
C HIS A 57 -3.62 1.80 11.88
N TRP A 58 -3.58 2.50 10.74
CA TRP A 58 -2.48 2.40 9.75
C TRP A 58 -1.09 2.71 10.31
N ARG A 59 -1.00 3.51 11.38
CA ARG A 59 0.27 3.79 12.07
C ARG A 59 0.82 2.56 12.79
N GLU A 60 -0.04 1.68 13.32
CA GLU A 60 0.38 0.44 13.99
C GLU A 60 1.05 -0.48 12.95
N VAL A 61 0.40 -0.69 11.81
CA VAL A 61 0.97 -1.43 10.68
C VAL A 61 2.33 -0.87 10.23
N ALA A 62 2.43 0.46 10.11
CA ALA A 62 3.65 1.14 9.68
C ALA A 62 4.81 1.01 10.68
N VAL A 63 4.54 0.65 11.93
CA VAL A 63 5.55 0.42 12.96
C VAL A 63 5.86 -1.07 13.07
N GLU A 64 4.84 -1.90 13.22
CA GLU A 64 4.99 -3.32 13.57
C GLU A 64 5.28 -4.20 12.36
N ARG A 65 4.67 -3.90 11.21
CA ARG A 65 4.68 -4.78 10.03
C ARG A 65 5.44 -4.20 8.85
N ARG A 66 6.10 -3.05 9.03
CA ARG A 66 6.80 -2.34 7.95
C ARG A 66 7.84 -3.22 7.26
N THR A 67 8.71 -3.87 8.03
CA THR A 67 9.79 -4.70 7.47
C THR A 67 9.22 -5.89 6.70
N GLU A 68 8.26 -6.62 7.29
CA GLU A 68 7.54 -7.72 6.65
C GLU A 68 6.96 -7.31 5.29
N LEU A 69 6.21 -6.21 5.25
CA LEU A 69 5.53 -5.74 4.05
C LEU A 69 6.50 -5.21 2.99
N LEU A 70 7.62 -4.61 3.39
CA LEU A 70 8.68 -4.21 2.46
C LEU A 70 9.40 -5.41 1.86
N MET A 71 9.64 -6.47 2.64
CA MET A 71 10.21 -7.72 2.14
C MET A 71 9.26 -8.39 1.15
N ARG A 72 7.95 -8.47 1.46
CA ARG A 72 6.95 -8.99 0.51
C ARG A 72 6.87 -8.17 -0.79
N LEU A 73 7.09 -6.86 -0.73
CA LEU A 73 7.21 -6.05 -1.95
C LEU A 73 8.47 -6.38 -2.75
N ASP A 74 9.60 -6.60 -2.07
CA ASP A 74 10.88 -6.98 -2.69
C ASP A 74 10.79 -8.35 -3.37
N ASP A 75 10.18 -9.34 -2.71
CA ASP A 75 9.92 -10.68 -3.26
C ASP A 75 9.09 -10.64 -4.55
N LEU A 76 8.21 -9.65 -4.68
CA LEU A 76 7.38 -9.42 -5.87
C LEU A 76 8.09 -8.57 -6.93
N GLY A 77 9.37 -8.24 -6.75
CA GLY A 77 10.16 -7.39 -7.65
C GLY A 77 9.76 -5.91 -7.62
N ALA A 78 8.98 -5.50 -6.62
CA ALA A 78 8.41 -4.17 -6.48
C ALA A 78 9.04 -3.38 -5.32
N ALA A 79 10.26 -3.73 -4.95
CA ALA A 79 11.03 -3.04 -3.94
C ALA A 79 11.00 -1.53 -4.19
N PRO A 80 10.68 -0.69 -3.20
CA PRO A 80 10.80 0.74 -3.36
C PRO A 80 12.26 1.06 -3.67
N ARG A 81 12.53 1.53 -4.89
CA ARG A 81 13.89 1.92 -5.30
C ARG A 81 14.46 2.84 -4.23
N ARG A 82 15.59 2.44 -3.63
CA ARG A 82 16.41 3.37 -2.83
C ARG A 82 16.70 4.57 -3.73
N ALA A 83 16.37 5.77 -3.28
CA ALA A 83 16.84 6.97 -3.93
C ALA A 83 18.37 6.87 -4.06
N PRO A 84 18.98 7.26 -5.21
CA PRO A 84 20.43 7.29 -5.29
C PRO A 84 20.95 8.17 -4.16
N SER A 85 21.82 7.61 -3.32
CA SER A 85 22.52 8.34 -2.27
C SER A 85 23.34 9.43 -2.94
N ARG A 86 22.83 10.67 -2.95
CA ARG A 86 23.60 11.83 -3.35
C ARG A 86 24.63 12.08 -2.24
N ARG A 87 25.84 11.52 -2.37
CA ARG A 87 27.00 12.01 -1.63
C ARG A 87 27.30 13.41 -2.18
N PRO A 88 27.38 14.47 -1.35
CA PRO A 88 28.12 15.65 -1.74
C PRO A 88 29.62 15.36 -1.57
N ASP A 89 30.40 15.78 -2.57
CA ASP A 89 31.85 15.95 -2.53
C ASP A 89 32.20 17.11 -1.58
#